data_AF-A0A8J4BHL2-F1
#
_entry.id   AF-A0A8J4BHL2-F1
#
_cell.length_a   1.000
_cell.length_b   1.000
_cell.length_c   1.000
_cell.angle_alpha   90.00
_cell.angle_beta   90.00
_cell.angle_gamma   90.00
#
_symmetry.space_group_name_H-M   'P 1'
#
loop_
_entity.id
_entity.type
_entity.pdbx_description
1 polymer ?
#
loop_
_entity_poly.entity_id
_entity_poly.type
_entity_poly.pdbx_seq_one_letter_code
_entity_poly.pdbx_strand_id
1 'polypeptide(L)'
;MGYLVFVLAAIVAVTSRAAGLVAEGDYDPSADQTGLLPYFPYRECASAIGAYRLGPEVQSLGGGKYCFTIKVQTQNCNNACCSKDLFKIEFDVSDSCIVQPAGEVKATINGVYTRVGATYARPVNGRNGTAVLRLTQLGLNLTTAADAEVCLTLKANRVGKGCATLEQMCVPPPGAQPGTCRAAFFDTSCKCCPVSSAGASPPPPPPPPPPPPSPPPPAIPPPLVPALPPRCEVCITAKLLPPAIDIRPYRYDADTCASIQQNISASINTALNNSNIRMVSYFEPNASLCSGLEVSVCGTFFSYLDAESFTTTAEQLLSFWISEAAGGNVCQPELEGYIVTVSTGDSSCLPVSGSISCSLPFTPFPNCTCNTSQGILPFLVQPRYYPLPSVNKTTIEYCFLVSTITEQEIVPSTCGVANDNLTKIEWYANQNVSSWIKGINLYPAVGNPTKLSASWGAAGTYTLKATPINWTPAQANGGMVCIEVKKPKSLEDVCLGFSGQCYASTFNSNKDCCPIYRTGLTALLPVVGRHR
;
A
#
# COMPACT_ATOMS: atom_id res chain seq x y z
N MET A 1 42.41 -48.71 -61.94
CA MET A 1 41.10 -49.40 -61.95
C MET A 1 40.58 -49.40 -60.51
N GLY A 2 39.74 -48.42 -60.18
CA GLY A 2 39.18 -48.27 -58.84
C GLY A 2 37.81 -48.94 -58.73
N TYR A 3 37.57 -49.62 -57.62
CA TYR A 3 36.24 -50.10 -57.23
C TYR A 3 35.65 -49.13 -56.20
N LEU A 4 34.42 -48.71 -56.49
CA LEU A 4 33.58 -47.84 -55.68
C LEU A 4 32.62 -48.73 -54.87
N VAL A 5 32.67 -48.65 -53.54
CA VAL A 5 31.69 -49.30 -52.65
C VAL A 5 30.75 -48.23 -52.10
N PHE A 6 29.46 -48.37 -52.38
CA PHE A 6 28.38 -47.56 -51.81
C PHE A 6 27.97 -48.12 -50.44
N VAL A 7 27.95 -47.27 -49.41
CA VAL A 7 27.31 -47.55 -48.13
C VAL A 7 26.09 -46.63 -48.00
N LEU A 8 24.89 -47.21 -47.92
CA LEU A 8 23.65 -46.52 -47.56
C LEU A 8 23.65 -46.23 -46.05
N ALA A 9 23.41 -44.98 -45.67
CA ALA A 9 23.03 -44.59 -44.32
C ALA A 9 21.58 -44.09 -44.32
N ALA A 10 20.70 -44.78 -43.58
CA ALA A 10 19.33 -44.36 -43.33
C ALA A 10 19.32 -43.26 -42.26
N ILE A 11 18.76 -42.09 -42.59
CA ILE A 11 18.54 -40.99 -41.64
C ILE A 11 17.15 -41.16 -41.02
N VAL A 12 17.11 -41.46 -39.72
CA VAL A 12 15.91 -41.36 -38.89
C VAL A 12 15.71 -39.89 -38.53
N ALA A 13 14.65 -39.28 -39.05
CA ALA A 13 14.23 -37.93 -38.65
C ALA A 13 13.48 -38.01 -37.32
N VAL A 14 14.13 -37.60 -36.23
CA VAL A 14 13.48 -37.33 -34.95
C VAL A 14 12.90 -35.92 -35.03
N THR A 15 11.57 -35.81 -35.16
CA THR A 15 10.87 -34.52 -35.04
C THR A 15 10.75 -34.15 -33.57
N SER A 16 11.63 -33.26 -33.10
CA SER A 16 11.45 -32.56 -31.83
C SER A 16 10.37 -31.48 -32.01
N ARG A 17 9.20 -31.68 -31.40
CA ARG A 17 8.26 -30.59 -31.12
C ARG A 17 8.89 -29.70 -30.04
N ALA A 18 9.43 -28.55 -30.44
CA ALA A 18 9.72 -27.48 -29.50
C ALA A 18 8.39 -26.95 -28.96
N ALA A 19 8.08 -27.28 -27.71
CA ALA A 19 7.10 -26.52 -26.95
C ALA A 19 7.64 -25.10 -26.78
N GLY A 20 6.94 -24.11 -27.31
CA GLY A 20 7.28 -22.70 -27.14
C GLY A 20 7.24 -22.33 -25.67
N LEU A 21 8.41 -22.08 -25.08
CA LEU A 21 8.54 -21.33 -23.84
C LEU A 21 8.14 -19.89 -24.15
N VAL A 22 7.05 -19.42 -23.54
CA VAL A 22 6.73 -17.99 -23.49
C VAL A 22 7.88 -17.33 -22.74
N ALA A 23 8.66 -16.52 -23.47
CA ALA A 23 9.71 -15.71 -22.89
C ALA A 23 9.06 -14.67 -21.95
N GLU A 24 9.42 -14.75 -20.66
CA GLU A 24 9.05 -13.83 -19.60
C GLU A 24 9.70 -12.46 -19.91
N GLY A 25 8.94 -11.52 -20.49
CA GLY A 25 9.43 -10.19 -20.92
C GLY A 25 9.71 -9.21 -19.78
N ASP A 26 10.15 -9.70 -18.62
CA ASP A 26 10.08 -8.97 -17.34
C ASP A 26 11.44 -8.95 -16.59
N TYR A 27 12.52 -9.22 -17.33
CA TYR A 27 13.88 -9.16 -16.83
C TYR A 27 14.73 -8.30 -17.74
N ASP A 28 14.87 -7.04 -17.34
CA ASP A 28 15.97 -6.20 -17.76
C ASP A 28 16.65 -5.70 -16.47
N PRO A 29 17.91 -6.11 -16.19
CA PRO A 29 18.66 -5.63 -15.03
C PRO A 29 18.94 -4.11 -15.09
N SER A 30 18.59 -3.45 -16.19
CA SER A 30 18.65 -2.01 -16.42
C SER A 30 17.28 -1.33 -16.60
N ALA A 31 16.16 -2.03 -16.46
CA ALA A 31 14.85 -1.39 -16.52
C ALA A 31 14.62 -0.50 -15.29
N ASP A 32 14.27 0.76 -15.55
CA ASP A 32 13.88 1.71 -14.52
C ASP A 32 12.64 1.21 -13.78
N GLN A 33 12.66 1.33 -12.45
CA GLN A 33 11.50 0.96 -11.63
C GLN A 33 10.43 2.04 -11.79
N THR A 34 9.23 1.64 -12.21
CA THR A 34 8.16 2.57 -12.59
C THR A 34 7.38 3.12 -11.40
N GLY A 35 7.45 2.47 -10.23
CA GLY A 35 6.68 2.85 -9.05
C GLY A 35 5.17 2.57 -9.12
N LEU A 36 4.70 1.91 -10.20
CA LEU A 36 3.27 1.64 -10.43
C LEU A 36 2.62 0.79 -9.33
N LEU A 37 3.38 -0.09 -8.69
CA LEU A 37 2.96 -0.97 -7.61
C LEU A 37 3.95 -0.82 -6.46
N PRO A 38 3.73 0.12 -5.52
CA PRO A 38 4.76 0.53 -4.56
C PRO A 38 4.99 -0.47 -3.42
N TYR A 39 4.15 -1.50 -3.29
CA TYR A 39 4.20 -2.50 -2.23
C TYR A 39 4.43 -3.90 -2.78
N PHE A 40 5.20 -4.69 -2.03
CA PHE A 40 5.40 -6.11 -2.30
C PHE A 40 4.04 -6.85 -2.35
N PRO A 41 3.75 -7.69 -3.38
CA PRO A 41 4.69 -8.33 -4.31
C PRO A 41 5.02 -7.56 -5.60
N TYR A 42 4.75 -6.25 -5.66
CA TYR A 42 5.07 -5.38 -6.79
C TYR A 42 4.47 -5.89 -8.12
N ARG A 43 3.33 -6.58 -8.08
CA ARG A 43 2.64 -7.16 -9.24
C ARG A 43 1.12 -7.18 -9.06
N GLU A 44 0.39 -7.01 -10.15
CA GLU A 44 -1.06 -7.19 -10.21
C GLU A 44 -1.38 -8.69 -10.30
N CYS A 45 -1.64 -9.29 -9.15
CA CYS A 45 -1.98 -10.71 -9.01
C CYS A 45 -3.00 -10.87 -7.89
N ALA A 46 -3.75 -11.98 -7.89
CA ALA A 46 -4.74 -12.22 -6.84
C ALA A 46 -4.02 -12.41 -5.48
N SER A 47 -4.21 -11.45 -4.58
CA SER A 47 -3.63 -11.40 -3.23
C SER A 47 -4.49 -12.12 -2.17
N ALA A 48 -5.46 -12.93 -2.61
CA ALA A 48 -6.28 -13.73 -1.72
C ALA A 48 -5.46 -14.84 -1.03
N ILE A 49 -5.99 -15.40 0.06
CA ILE A 49 -5.43 -16.58 0.73
C ILE A 49 -5.26 -17.69 -0.32
N GLY A 50 -4.03 -18.15 -0.53
CA GLY A 50 -3.70 -19.21 -1.47
C GLY A 50 -3.21 -20.48 -0.76
N ALA A 51 -2.89 -21.50 -1.53
CA ALA A 51 -2.58 -22.82 -0.97
C ALA A 51 -1.27 -22.89 -0.19
N TYR A 52 -0.36 -21.93 -0.38
CA TYR A 52 1.01 -21.98 0.11
C TYR A 52 1.30 -20.83 1.07
N ARG A 53 2.04 -21.13 2.14
CA ARG A 53 2.59 -20.14 3.07
C ARG A 53 3.92 -20.62 3.63
N LEU A 54 4.70 -19.72 4.22
CA LEU A 54 5.86 -20.11 5.02
C LEU A 54 5.38 -20.63 6.38
N GLY A 55 6.11 -21.56 6.97
CA GLY A 55 6.05 -21.85 8.39
C GLY A 55 6.49 -20.63 9.21
N PRO A 56 6.00 -20.47 10.44
CA PRO A 56 6.26 -19.28 11.24
C PRO A 56 7.74 -19.12 11.63
N GLU A 57 8.46 -20.25 11.74
CA GLU A 57 9.84 -20.30 12.22
C GLU A 57 10.82 -20.50 11.07
N VAL A 58 11.93 -19.76 11.14
CA VAL A 58 13.10 -19.94 10.27
C VAL A 58 14.23 -20.57 11.06
N GLN A 59 14.78 -21.66 10.56
CA GLN A 59 15.91 -22.34 11.18
C GLN A 59 17.22 -21.73 10.69
N SER A 60 18.03 -21.22 11.61
CA SER A 60 19.42 -20.83 11.31
C SER A 60 20.34 -22.03 11.52
N LEU A 61 20.99 -22.49 10.45
CA LEU A 61 21.89 -23.65 10.49
C LEU A 61 23.37 -23.24 10.56
N GLY A 62 23.65 -21.96 10.81
CA GLY A 62 25.00 -21.39 10.77
C GLY A 62 25.54 -21.20 9.35
N GLY A 63 26.69 -20.52 9.23
CA GLY A 63 27.36 -20.28 7.94
C GLY A 63 26.55 -19.44 6.93
N GLY A 64 25.61 -18.61 7.43
CA GLY A 64 24.69 -17.82 6.59
C GLY A 64 23.55 -18.63 5.98
N LYS A 65 23.31 -19.86 6.44
CA LYS A 65 22.24 -20.73 5.95
C LYS A 65 20.98 -20.60 6.80
N TYR A 66 19.86 -20.29 6.14
CA TYR A 66 18.54 -20.10 6.75
C TYR A 66 17.50 -20.93 6.02
N CYS A 67 16.75 -21.77 6.73
CA CYS A 67 15.79 -22.71 6.15
C CYS A 67 14.36 -22.38 6.58
N PHE A 68 13.50 -22.26 5.58
CA PHE A 68 12.07 -22.00 5.70
C PHE A 68 11.31 -23.30 5.36
N THR A 69 10.26 -23.60 6.10
CA THR A 69 9.34 -24.69 5.74
C THR A 69 8.18 -24.14 4.92
N ILE A 70 7.80 -24.77 3.82
CA ILE A 70 6.57 -24.45 3.11
C ILE A 70 5.43 -25.24 3.75
N LYS A 71 4.35 -24.55 4.12
CA LYS A 71 3.11 -25.17 4.59
C LYS A 71 2.05 -25.05 3.51
N VAL A 72 1.30 -26.13 3.32
CA VAL A 72 0.16 -26.19 2.39
C VAL A 72 -1.13 -26.15 3.18
N GLN A 73 -2.03 -25.22 2.83
CA GLN A 73 -3.36 -25.09 3.43
C GLN A 73 -4.43 -25.11 2.34
N THR A 74 -5.20 -26.19 2.30
CA THR A 74 -6.37 -26.33 1.42
C THR A 74 -7.69 -26.12 2.17
N GLN A 75 -7.67 -26.21 3.51
CA GLN A 75 -8.83 -25.92 4.33
C GLN A 75 -9.05 -24.40 4.43
N ASN A 76 -10.29 -23.96 4.15
CA ASN A 76 -10.70 -22.55 4.06
C ASN A 76 -10.06 -21.76 2.91
N CYS A 77 -9.54 -22.44 1.90
CA CYS A 77 -9.05 -21.84 0.66
C CYS A 77 -10.04 -22.16 -0.47
N ASN A 78 -10.90 -21.18 -0.80
CA ASN A 78 -12.03 -21.37 -1.73
C ASN A 78 -11.90 -20.60 -3.05
N ASN A 79 -10.70 -20.18 -3.45
CA ASN A 79 -10.46 -19.40 -4.66
C ASN A 79 -9.53 -20.12 -5.65
N ALA A 80 -9.33 -19.50 -6.81
CA ALA A 80 -8.54 -20.08 -7.90
C ALA A 80 -7.06 -20.35 -7.53
N CYS A 81 -6.54 -19.77 -6.44
CA CYS A 81 -5.16 -19.94 -5.97
C CYS A 81 -4.95 -21.15 -5.04
N CYS A 82 -6.03 -21.87 -4.73
CA CYS A 82 -6.01 -22.99 -3.78
C CYS A 82 -5.62 -24.32 -4.43
N SER A 83 -5.68 -24.40 -5.76
CA SER A 83 -5.40 -25.61 -6.54
C SER A 83 -4.27 -25.43 -7.55
N LYS A 84 -3.47 -24.36 -7.39
CA LYS A 84 -2.37 -24.03 -8.31
C LYS A 84 -1.08 -24.67 -7.88
N ASP A 85 -0.15 -24.83 -8.82
CA ASP A 85 1.23 -25.21 -8.56
C ASP A 85 2.01 -24.08 -7.89
N LEU A 86 3.19 -24.40 -7.38
CA LEU A 86 4.17 -23.45 -6.85
C LEU A 86 5.38 -23.42 -7.79
N PHE A 87 5.38 -22.43 -8.67
CA PHE A 87 6.39 -22.23 -9.70
C PHE A 87 7.52 -21.30 -9.23
N LYS A 88 7.18 -20.26 -8.47
CA LYS A 88 8.14 -19.24 -8.04
C LYS A 88 7.85 -18.75 -6.63
N ILE A 89 8.90 -18.41 -5.89
CA ILE A 89 8.83 -17.66 -4.63
C ILE A 89 9.63 -16.38 -4.81
N GLU A 90 9.08 -15.25 -4.38
CA GLU A 90 9.83 -13.99 -4.25
C GLU A 90 9.84 -13.59 -2.78
N PHE A 91 10.99 -13.16 -2.26
CA PHE A 91 11.09 -12.53 -0.94
C PHE A 91 11.18 -11.01 -1.08
N ASP A 92 10.55 -10.29 -0.15
CA ASP A 92 10.71 -8.84 0.00
C ASP A 92 12.03 -8.56 0.70
N VAL A 93 12.98 -7.98 -0.03
CA VAL A 93 14.37 -7.83 0.43
C VAL A 93 14.86 -6.40 0.31
N SER A 94 15.88 -6.07 1.11
CA SER A 94 16.52 -4.77 1.09
C SER A 94 17.26 -4.57 -0.23
N ASP A 95 17.16 -3.37 -0.81
CA ASP A 95 17.90 -3.03 -2.02
C ASP A 95 19.42 -2.95 -1.80
N SER A 96 19.84 -2.82 -0.54
CA SER A 96 21.24 -2.94 -0.12
C SER A 96 21.86 -4.31 -0.40
N CYS A 97 21.05 -5.34 -0.68
CA CYS A 97 21.53 -6.65 -1.11
C CYS A 97 21.97 -6.67 -2.59
N ILE A 98 21.50 -5.72 -3.40
CA ILE A 98 21.88 -5.56 -4.81
C ILE A 98 23.17 -4.74 -4.90
N VAL A 99 24.30 -5.43 -4.79
CA VAL A 99 25.64 -4.81 -4.78
C VAL A 99 26.45 -5.17 -6.01
N GLN A 100 27.49 -4.40 -6.30
CA GLN A 100 28.49 -4.70 -7.33
C GLN A 100 29.88 -4.84 -6.68
N PRO A 101 30.61 -5.95 -6.90
CA PRO A 101 30.18 -7.20 -7.56
C PRO A 101 28.96 -7.84 -6.88
N ALA A 102 28.17 -8.64 -7.60
CA ALA A 102 26.95 -9.26 -7.07
C ALA A 102 27.17 -9.99 -5.73
N GLY A 103 26.23 -9.82 -4.79
CA GLY A 103 26.17 -10.60 -3.56
C GLY A 103 25.95 -12.09 -3.84
N GLU A 104 26.44 -12.96 -2.96
CA GLU A 104 26.29 -14.40 -3.13
C GLU A 104 25.03 -14.89 -2.42
N VAL A 105 24.09 -15.43 -3.20
CA VAL A 105 22.90 -16.11 -2.68
C VAL A 105 22.72 -17.45 -3.40
N LYS A 106 22.52 -18.52 -2.63
CA LYS A 106 22.21 -19.85 -3.15
C LYS A 106 20.94 -20.36 -2.50
N ALA A 107 20.18 -21.18 -3.22
CA ALA A 107 18.99 -21.80 -2.68
C ALA A 107 18.94 -23.29 -2.94
N THR A 108 18.35 -24.01 -1.98
CA THR A 108 18.05 -25.44 -2.10
C THR A 108 16.60 -25.71 -1.71
N ILE A 109 15.97 -26.70 -2.36
CA ILE A 109 14.69 -27.29 -1.96
C ILE A 109 14.98 -28.71 -1.50
N ASN A 110 14.63 -29.04 -0.25
CA ASN A 110 14.88 -30.35 0.36
C ASN A 110 16.36 -30.79 0.20
N GLY A 111 17.29 -29.86 0.43
CA GLY A 111 18.73 -30.08 0.30
C GLY A 111 19.30 -30.12 -1.13
N VAL A 112 18.45 -30.07 -2.17
CA VAL A 112 18.88 -30.06 -3.58
C VAL A 112 18.90 -28.64 -4.12
N TYR A 113 19.97 -28.22 -4.80
CA TYR A 113 20.04 -26.88 -5.40
C TYR A 113 18.90 -26.62 -6.38
N THR A 114 18.35 -25.41 -6.33
CA THR A 114 17.32 -24.99 -7.29
C THR A 114 17.88 -25.03 -8.72
N ARG A 115 17.04 -25.46 -9.69
CA ARG A 115 17.42 -25.55 -11.10
C ARG A 115 17.90 -24.21 -11.67
N VAL A 116 17.23 -23.13 -11.26
CA VAL A 116 17.64 -21.75 -11.52
C VAL A 116 18.17 -21.19 -10.21
N GLY A 117 19.35 -20.57 -10.26
CA GLY A 117 19.97 -19.96 -9.08
C GLY A 117 19.09 -18.84 -8.50
N ALA A 118 19.13 -18.70 -7.18
CA ALA A 118 18.49 -17.57 -6.51
C ALA A 118 19.13 -16.27 -6.98
N THR A 119 18.35 -15.21 -7.17
CA THR A 119 18.87 -13.95 -7.70
C THR A 119 18.12 -12.74 -7.14
N TYR A 120 18.87 -11.73 -6.73
CA TYR A 120 18.33 -10.43 -6.38
C TYR A 120 17.99 -9.64 -7.65
N ALA A 121 16.84 -8.98 -7.66
CA ALA A 121 16.39 -8.17 -8.78
C ALA A 121 15.63 -6.93 -8.29
N ARG A 122 15.65 -5.87 -9.11
CA ARG A 122 14.76 -4.73 -8.95
C ARG A 122 13.43 -5.07 -9.63
N PRO A 123 12.29 -5.05 -8.93
CA PRO A 123 10.99 -5.25 -9.56
C PRO A 123 10.64 -4.04 -10.45
N VAL A 124 10.30 -4.29 -11.71
CA VAL A 124 9.98 -3.24 -12.71
C VAL A 124 8.84 -2.35 -12.25
N ASN A 125 7.80 -2.91 -11.63
CA ASN A 125 6.67 -2.12 -11.12
C ASN A 125 6.87 -1.59 -9.71
N GLY A 126 7.94 -1.98 -9.01
CA GLY A 126 8.23 -1.48 -7.67
C GLY A 126 8.64 -0.01 -7.68
N ARG A 127 8.68 0.62 -6.51
CA ARG A 127 9.29 1.96 -6.36
C ARG A 127 10.82 1.87 -6.41
N ASN A 128 11.48 2.96 -6.78
CA ASN A 128 12.93 3.07 -6.64
C ASN A 128 13.37 2.72 -5.21
N GLY A 129 14.41 1.90 -5.11
CA GLY A 129 14.92 1.42 -3.82
C GLY A 129 14.19 0.19 -3.25
N THR A 130 13.39 -0.50 -4.07
CA THR A 130 12.86 -1.83 -3.72
C THR A 130 13.63 -2.94 -4.40
N ALA A 131 13.67 -4.10 -3.77
CA ALA A 131 14.30 -5.28 -4.29
C ALA A 131 13.52 -6.56 -3.94
N VAL A 132 13.71 -7.58 -4.75
CA VAL A 132 13.19 -8.93 -4.49
C VAL A 132 14.30 -9.97 -4.63
N LEU A 133 14.26 -11.02 -3.82
CA LEU A 133 15.02 -12.25 -4.07
C LEU A 133 14.10 -13.27 -4.73
N ARG A 134 14.47 -13.74 -5.93
CA ARG A 134 13.64 -14.65 -6.74
C ARG A 134 14.17 -16.08 -6.69
N LEU A 135 13.25 -17.02 -6.51
CA LEU A 135 13.43 -18.46 -6.68
C LEU A 135 12.44 -18.93 -7.74
N THR A 136 12.90 -19.26 -8.94
CA THR A 136 12.02 -19.61 -10.08
C THR A 136 12.15 -21.08 -10.47
N GLN A 137 11.19 -21.56 -11.28
CA GLN A 137 11.16 -22.93 -11.79
C GLN A 137 11.24 -24.00 -10.69
N LEU A 138 10.53 -23.78 -9.58
CA LEU A 138 10.52 -24.69 -8.43
C LEU A 138 9.84 -26.02 -8.76
N GLY A 139 8.83 -26.01 -9.63
CA GLY A 139 8.13 -27.22 -10.09
C GLY A 139 7.41 -27.97 -8.96
N LEU A 140 7.03 -27.27 -7.90
CA LEU A 140 6.34 -27.85 -6.76
C LEU A 140 4.82 -27.81 -6.97
N ASN A 141 4.10 -28.72 -6.32
CA ASN A 141 2.64 -28.76 -6.30
C ASN A 141 2.15 -28.96 -4.86
N LEU A 142 0.84 -29.02 -4.64
CA LEU A 142 0.25 -29.17 -3.30
C LEU A 142 0.84 -30.35 -2.49
N THR A 143 1.22 -31.43 -3.17
CA THR A 143 1.78 -32.62 -2.51
C THR A 143 3.27 -32.45 -2.26
N THR A 144 4.03 -32.02 -3.26
CA THR A 144 5.49 -31.93 -3.16
C THR A 144 5.99 -30.68 -2.42
N ALA A 145 5.13 -29.67 -2.26
CA ALA A 145 5.42 -28.46 -1.50
C ALA A 145 5.11 -28.62 0.00
N ALA A 146 4.26 -29.57 0.39
CA ALA A 146 3.90 -29.78 1.78
C ALA A 146 5.14 -30.16 2.60
N ASP A 147 5.48 -29.31 3.57
CA ASP A 147 6.65 -29.43 4.43
C ASP A 147 8.00 -29.42 3.68
N ALA A 148 8.01 -28.94 2.43
CA ALA A 148 9.24 -28.76 1.69
C ALA A 148 10.12 -27.68 2.36
N GLU A 149 11.41 -27.98 2.50
CA GLU A 149 12.38 -27.09 3.10
C GLU A 149 13.06 -26.24 2.02
N VAL A 150 12.89 -24.93 2.10
CA VAL A 150 13.59 -23.94 1.26
C VAL A 150 14.72 -23.36 2.08
N CYS A 151 15.97 -23.68 1.74
CA CYS A 151 17.12 -23.05 2.41
C CYS A 151 17.79 -22.01 1.51
N LEU A 152 18.04 -20.83 2.08
CA LEU A 152 18.85 -19.78 1.50
C LEU A 152 20.23 -19.78 2.16
N THR A 153 21.29 -19.72 1.38
CA THR A 153 22.65 -19.48 1.88
C THR A 153 23.08 -18.09 1.45
N LEU A 154 23.20 -17.19 2.43
CA LEU A 154 23.51 -15.78 2.25
C LEU A 154 24.99 -15.54 2.53
N LYS A 155 25.66 -14.84 1.62
CA LYS A 155 27.06 -14.43 1.80
C LYS A 155 27.26 -13.05 1.23
N ALA A 156 28.03 -12.25 1.97
CA ALA A 156 28.62 -11.05 1.40
C ALA A 156 29.53 -11.44 0.22
N ASN A 157 29.61 -10.55 -0.77
CA ASN A 157 30.53 -10.71 -1.89
C ASN A 157 31.99 -10.66 -1.41
N ARG A 158 32.92 -10.88 -2.35
CA ARG A 158 34.38 -10.86 -2.08
C ARG A 158 34.93 -9.56 -1.48
N VAL A 159 34.17 -8.47 -1.51
CA VAL A 159 34.54 -7.17 -0.91
C VAL A 159 33.75 -6.85 0.37
N GLY A 160 33.06 -7.84 0.95
CA GLY A 160 32.31 -7.69 2.20
C GLY A 160 31.00 -6.92 2.05
N LYS A 161 30.47 -6.75 0.84
CA LYS A 161 29.20 -6.06 0.56
C LYS A 161 28.08 -7.04 0.23
N GLY A 162 26.83 -6.63 0.48
CA GLY A 162 25.63 -7.44 0.28
C GLY A 162 25.10 -8.00 1.61
N CYS A 163 24.06 -8.81 1.54
CA CYS A 163 23.37 -9.33 2.71
C CYS A 163 23.89 -10.71 3.09
N ALA A 164 24.38 -10.84 4.33
CA ALA A 164 24.90 -12.09 4.89
C ALA A 164 23.99 -12.69 5.98
N THR A 165 22.99 -11.94 6.45
CA THR A 165 22.02 -12.39 7.45
C THR A 165 20.58 -12.07 7.02
N LEU A 166 19.58 -12.68 7.65
CA LEU A 166 18.18 -12.37 7.37
C LEU A 166 17.81 -10.94 7.78
N GLU A 167 18.39 -10.42 8.85
CA GLU A 167 18.17 -9.06 9.33
C GLU A 167 18.64 -8.02 8.32
N GLN A 168 19.70 -8.34 7.58
CA GLN A 168 20.19 -7.51 6.48
C GLN A 168 19.38 -7.72 5.21
N MET A 169 18.95 -8.96 4.96
CA MET A 169 18.29 -9.33 3.71
C MET A 169 16.82 -8.92 3.68
N CYS A 170 16.05 -9.24 4.71
CA CYS A 170 14.60 -9.15 4.67
C CYS A 170 14.11 -7.76 5.05
N VAL A 171 13.10 -7.27 4.33
CA VAL A 171 12.33 -6.10 4.76
C VAL A 171 11.22 -6.59 5.69
N PRO A 172 11.33 -6.37 7.01
CA PRO A 172 10.32 -6.85 7.94
C PRO A 172 8.99 -6.15 7.68
N PRO A 173 7.85 -6.88 7.80
CA PRO A 173 6.55 -6.22 7.88
C PRO A 173 6.53 -5.21 9.02
N PRO A 174 5.72 -4.14 8.95
CA PRO A 174 5.53 -3.21 10.06
C PRO A 174 5.20 -3.95 11.36
N GLY A 175 5.94 -3.66 12.44
CA GLY A 175 5.79 -4.31 13.75
C GLY A 175 6.52 -5.64 13.91
N ALA A 176 7.11 -6.21 12.85
CA ALA A 176 7.86 -7.45 12.95
C ALA A 176 9.33 -7.21 13.35
N GLN A 177 9.93 -8.19 14.03
CA GLN A 177 11.34 -8.12 14.41
C GLN A 177 12.26 -8.16 13.17
N PRO A 178 13.43 -7.49 13.22
CA PRO A 178 14.47 -7.63 12.19
C PRO A 178 14.75 -9.10 11.89
N GLY A 179 14.88 -9.43 10.60
CA GLY A 179 15.05 -10.83 10.15
C GLY A 179 13.75 -11.57 9.88
N THR A 180 12.59 -10.95 10.14
CA THR A 180 11.30 -11.45 9.63
C THR A 180 11.21 -11.20 8.13
N CYS A 181 11.01 -12.26 7.35
CA CYS A 181 10.95 -12.23 5.91
C CYS A 181 9.51 -12.33 5.41
N ARG A 182 9.16 -11.48 4.45
CA ARG A 182 7.92 -11.63 3.66
C ARG A 182 8.22 -12.36 2.37
N ALA A 183 7.33 -13.25 1.97
CA ALA A 183 7.43 -13.98 0.71
C ALA A 183 6.08 -14.04 -0.01
N ALA A 184 6.12 -14.03 -1.33
CA ALA A 184 4.97 -14.25 -2.22
C ALA A 184 5.18 -15.50 -3.06
N PHE A 185 4.10 -16.26 -3.26
CA PHE A 185 4.11 -17.56 -3.93
C PHE A 185 3.38 -17.47 -5.27
N PHE A 186 4.03 -17.84 -6.36
CA PHE A 186 3.49 -17.68 -7.71
C PHE A 186 3.28 -19.05 -8.37
N ASP A 187 2.15 -19.18 -9.05
CA ASP A 187 1.87 -20.30 -9.93
C ASP A 187 2.52 -20.12 -11.31
N THR A 188 2.51 -21.16 -12.15
CA THR A 188 3.09 -21.10 -13.50
C THR A 188 2.50 -19.98 -14.35
N SER A 189 1.24 -19.58 -14.13
CA SER A 189 0.59 -18.48 -14.86
C SER A 189 0.79 -17.10 -14.24
N CYS A 190 1.49 -17.00 -13.10
CA CYS A 190 1.71 -15.77 -12.33
C CYS A 190 0.40 -15.01 -11.98
N LYS A 191 -0.71 -15.73 -11.80
CA LYS A 191 -2.02 -15.15 -11.47
C LYS A 191 -2.32 -15.16 -9.98
N CYS A 192 -1.62 -15.98 -9.21
CA CYS A 192 -1.77 -16.10 -7.77
C CYS A 192 -0.51 -15.64 -7.05
N CYS A 193 -0.68 -14.87 -5.97
CA CYS A 193 0.45 -14.36 -5.17
C CYS A 193 0.08 -14.16 -3.69
N PRO A 194 -0.37 -15.19 -2.96
CA PRO A 194 -0.53 -15.08 -1.52
C PRO A 194 0.79 -14.66 -0.89
N VAL A 195 0.72 -13.75 0.09
CA VAL A 195 1.87 -13.27 0.85
C VAL A 195 1.90 -13.94 2.22
N SER A 196 3.08 -14.35 2.68
CA SER A 196 3.31 -14.95 3.99
C SER A 196 4.52 -14.31 4.65
N SER A 197 4.61 -14.42 5.98
CA SER A 197 5.78 -13.99 6.76
C SER A 197 6.37 -15.16 7.54
N ALA A 198 7.67 -15.12 7.82
CA ALA A 198 8.38 -16.05 8.72
C ALA A 198 9.53 -15.34 9.41
N GLY A 199 9.78 -15.63 10.70
CA GLY A 199 10.82 -14.98 11.50
C GLY A 199 11.75 -15.98 12.18
N ALA A 200 12.94 -15.51 12.57
CA ALA A 200 13.84 -16.30 13.42
C ALA A 200 13.23 -16.44 14.83
N SER A 201 13.30 -17.64 15.41
CA SER A 201 12.93 -17.84 16.81
C SER A 201 13.85 -17.02 17.73
N PRO A 202 13.35 -16.43 18.84
CA PRO A 202 14.20 -15.71 19.79
C PRO A 202 15.34 -16.61 20.30
N PRO A 203 16.55 -16.07 20.52
CA PRO A 203 17.66 -16.86 21.04
C PRO A 203 17.30 -17.48 22.39
N PRO A 204 17.72 -18.72 22.68
CA PRO A 204 17.45 -19.35 23.96
C PRO A 204 18.03 -18.50 25.11
N PRO A 205 17.29 -18.35 26.22
CA PRO A 205 17.75 -17.55 27.36
C PRO A 205 19.11 -18.09 27.86
N PRO A 206 20.04 -17.20 28.25
CA PRO A 206 21.35 -17.62 28.73
C PRO A 206 21.20 -18.53 29.98
N PRO A 207 22.09 -19.54 30.14
CA PRO A 207 22.04 -20.44 31.28
C PRO A 207 22.24 -19.65 32.59
N PRO A 208 21.49 -20.00 33.66
CA PRO A 208 21.59 -19.30 34.92
C PRO A 208 23.00 -19.39 35.52
N PRO A 209 23.52 -18.30 36.11
CA PRO A 209 24.82 -18.31 36.77
C PRO A 209 24.85 -19.29 37.96
N PRO A 210 26.03 -19.86 38.29
CA PRO A 210 26.17 -20.82 39.37
C PRO A 210 25.78 -20.21 40.73
N PRO A 211 25.18 -21.00 41.64
CA PRO A 211 24.65 -20.50 42.90
C PRO A 211 25.77 -20.03 43.85
N PRO A 212 25.62 -18.87 44.51
CA PRO A 212 26.49 -18.47 45.61
C PRO A 212 26.27 -19.33 46.87
N PRO A 213 27.25 -19.37 47.80
CA PRO A 213 27.20 -20.23 48.99
C PRO A 213 26.03 -19.88 49.92
N SER A 214 25.48 -20.95 50.52
CA SER A 214 24.27 -20.99 51.33
C SER A 214 24.25 -19.99 52.52
N PRO A 215 23.22 -19.14 52.62
CA PRO A 215 22.89 -18.41 53.86
C PRO A 215 22.10 -19.26 54.86
N PRO A 216 21.94 -18.81 56.12
CA PRO A 216 21.28 -19.53 57.20
C PRO A 216 19.75 -19.73 56.98
N PRO A 217 19.09 -20.59 57.77
CA PRO A 217 17.72 -21.04 57.51
C PRO A 217 16.69 -19.89 57.56
N PRO A 218 15.76 -19.79 56.58
CA PRO A 218 14.71 -18.79 56.61
C PRO A 218 13.55 -19.21 57.54
N ALA A 219 12.97 -18.21 58.19
CA ALA A 219 11.71 -18.31 58.91
C ALA A 219 10.56 -18.68 57.96
N ILE A 220 9.60 -19.42 58.51
CA ILE A 220 8.38 -19.91 57.85
C ILE A 220 7.64 -18.75 57.16
N PRO A 221 7.37 -18.81 55.84
CA PRO A 221 6.58 -17.79 55.18
C PRO A 221 5.08 -17.92 55.51
N PRO A 222 4.36 -16.78 55.61
CA PRO A 222 2.91 -16.77 55.80
C PRO A 222 2.18 -17.38 54.59
N PRO A 223 0.92 -17.82 54.76
CA PRO A 223 0.14 -18.47 53.71
C PRO A 223 0.03 -17.60 52.46
N LEU A 224 0.34 -18.19 51.30
CA LEU A 224 0.20 -17.58 49.98
C LEU A 224 -1.27 -17.19 49.76
N VAL A 225 -1.55 -15.90 49.81
CA VAL A 225 -2.79 -15.33 49.27
C VAL A 225 -2.78 -15.58 47.75
N PRO A 226 -3.85 -16.11 47.15
CA PRO A 226 -3.92 -16.30 45.70
C PRO A 226 -3.63 -14.97 44.99
N ALA A 227 -2.55 -14.91 44.21
CA ALA A 227 -2.22 -13.72 43.44
C ALA A 227 -3.39 -13.40 42.49
N LEU A 228 -3.90 -12.17 42.54
CA LEU A 228 -4.94 -11.73 41.60
C LEU A 228 -4.44 -11.96 40.16
N PRO A 229 -5.31 -12.44 39.25
CA PRO A 229 -4.94 -12.57 37.84
C PRO A 229 -4.49 -11.21 37.29
N PRO A 230 -3.44 -11.17 36.45
CA PRO A 230 -2.95 -9.93 35.87
C PRO A 230 -4.05 -9.32 35.00
N ARG A 231 -4.35 -8.04 35.26
CA ARG A 231 -5.25 -7.24 34.45
C ARG A 231 -4.61 -6.98 33.10
N CYS A 232 -5.44 -6.77 32.08
CA CYS A 232 -4.94 -6.39 30.78
C CYS A 232 -5.53 -5.08 30.30
N GLU A 233 -4.65 -4.08 30.18
CA GLU A 233 -4.96 -2.80 29.56
C GLU A 233 -4.72 -2.89 28.05
N VAL A 234 -5.71 -2.45 27.27
CA VAL A 234 -5.67 -2.49 25.81
C VAL A 234 -6.11 -1.16 25.26
N CYS A 235 -5.31 -0.61 24.35
CA CYS A 235 -5.71 0.54 23.53
C CYS A 235 -5.90 0.07 22.09
N ILE A 236 -7.03 0.44 21.49
CA ILE A 236 -7.26 0.31 20.05
C ILE A 236 -6.85 1.63 19.43
N THR A 237 -5.87 1.57 18.53
CA THR A 237 -5.26 2.72 17.92
C THR A 237 -5.45 2.69 16.42
N ALA A 238 -6.17 3.68 15.91
CA ALA A 238 -6.24 4.00 14.50
C ALA A 238 -5.13 4.98 14.13
N LYS A 239 -4.35 4.69 13.08
CA LYS A 239 -3.29 5.58 12.56
C LYS A 239 -3.47 5.86 11.08
N LEU A 240 -3.16 7.10 10.71
CA LEU A 240 -2.92 7.53 9.35
C LEU A 240 -1.42 7.45 9.07
N LEU A 241 -1.02 6.59 8.15
CA LEU A 241 0.34 6.56 7.62
C LEU A 241 0.37 7.41 6.34
N PRO A 242 0.97 8.62 6.38
CA PRO A 242 1.02 9.49 5.22
C PRO A 242 1.93 8.91 4.12
N PRO A 243 1.71 9.30 2.85
CA PRO A 243 2.65 8.99 1.78
C PRO A 243 4.01 9.66 2.03
N ALA A 244 5.05 9.18 1.33
CA ALA A 244 6.40 9.76 1.42
C ALA A 244 6.43 11.26 1.03
N ILE A 245 5.50 11.68 0.16
CA ILE A 245 5.30 13.06 -0.25
C ILE A 245 3.87 13.43 0.13
N ASP A 246 3.71 14.12 1.26
CA ASP A 246 2.41 14.48 1.84
C ASP A 246 2.00 15.93 1.50
N ILE A 247 1.80 16.20 0.21
CA ILE A 247 1.51 17.57 -0.28
C ILE A 247 0.09 18.06 0.01
N ARG A 248 -0.85 17.16 0.35
CA ARG A 248 -2.24 17.46 0.71
C ARG A 248 -2.54 16.78 2.04
N PRO A 249 -1.94 17.28 3.15
CA PRO A 249 -2.00 16.59 4.42
C PRO A 249 -3.44 16.46 4.90
N TYR A 250 -3.85 15.21 5.16
CA TYR A 250 -5.09 14.90 5.84
C TYR A 250 -4.78 14.60 7.31
N ARG A 251 -5.47 15.28 8.21
CA ARG A 251 -5.30 15.13 9.65
C ARG A 251 -6.66 15.07 10.32
N TYR A 252 -6.77 14.27 11.38
CA TYR A 252 -7.94 14.31 12.24
C TYR A 252 -8.01 15.64 12.98
N ASP A 253 -9.11 16.35 12.82
CA ASP A 253 -9.46 17.45 13.71
C ASP A 253 -10.14 16.90 14.99
N ALA A 254 -10.41 17.79 15.94
CA ALA A 254 -10.98 17.41 17.23
C ALA A 254 -12.35 16.73 17.09
N ASP A 255 -13.20 17.21 16.16
CA ASP A 255 -14.56 16.71 15.96
C ASP A 255 -14.56 15.33 15.28
N THR A 256 -13.74 15.17 14.24
CA THR A 256 -13.53 13.89 13.55
C THR A 256 -12.98 12.87 14.52
N CYS A 257 -12.01 13.28 15.35
CA CYS A 257 -11.42 12.40 16.33
C CYS A 257 -12.40 11.96 17.41
N ALA A 258 -13.17 12.89 17.99
CA ALA A 258 -14.20 12.56 18.98
C ALA A 258 -15.23 11.60 18.40
N SER A 259 -15.62 11.79 17.14
CA SER A 259 -16.55 10.91 16.43
C SER A 259 -15.97 9.50 16.24
N ILE A 260 -14.71 9.39 15.80
CA ILE A 260 -14.02 8.09 15.65
C ILE A 260 -13.92 7.38 17.00
N GLN A 261 -13.47 8.07 18.06
CA GLN A 261 -13.37 7.49 19.39
C GLN A 261 -14.73 7.01 19.90
N GLN A 262 -15.78 7.80 19.71
CA GLN A 262 -17.14 7.45 20.11
C GLN A 262 -17.64 6.21 19.38
N ASN A 263 -17.43 6.12 18.07
CA ASN A 263 -17.90 4.99 17.26
C ASN A 263 -17.12 3.71 17.57
N ILE A 264 -15.79 3.79 17.69
CA ILE A 264 -14.96 2.64 18.08
C ILE A 264 -15.33 2.18 19.49
N SER A 265 -15.37 3.08 20.48
CA SER A 265 -15.72 2.73 21.87
C SER A 265 -17.13 2.12 21.98
N ALA A 266 -18.14 2.70 21.34
CA ALA A 266 -19.50 2.17 21.35
C ALA A 266 -19.57 0.76 20.72
N SER A 267 -18.90 0.55 19.58
CA SER A 267 -18.90 -0.74 18.90
C SER A 267 -18.25 -1.85 19.72
N ILE A 268 -17.07 -1.59 20.30
CA ILE A 268 -16.39 -2.60 21.13
C ILE A 268 -17.13 -2.87 22.43
N ASN A 269 -17.63 -1.85 23.13
CA ASN A 269 -18.37 -2.04 24.37
C ASN A 269 -19.67 -2.83 24.16
N THR A 270 -20.35 -2.59 23.03
CA THR A 270 -21.52 -3.40 22.64
C THR A 270 -21.14 -4.86 22.42
N ALA A 271 -20.05 -5.12 21.70
CA ALA A 271 -19.57 -6.48 21.46
C ALA A 271 -19.10 -7.18 22.74
N LEU A 272 -18.41 -6.48 23.64
CA LEU A 272 -17.99 -7.00 24.95
C LEU A 272 -19.19 -7.43 25.79
N ASN A 273 -20.24 -6.60 25.83
CA ASN A 273 -21.48 -6.91 26.54
C ASN A 273 -22.20 -8.13 25.94
N ASN A 274 -22.30 -8.21 24.61
CA ASN A 274 -22.95 -9.33 23.92
C ASN A 274 -22.19 -10.65 24.12
N SER A 275 -20.87 -10.60 24.23
CA SER A 275 -20.01 -11.75 24.51
C SER A 275 -19.83 -12.03 26.01
N ASN A 276 -20.51 -11.27 26.88
CA ASN A 276 -20.44 -11.39 28.35
C ASN A 276 -18.99 -11.35 28.89
N ILE A 277 -18.15 -10.51 28.28
CA ILE A 277 -16.75 -10.34 28.66
C ILE A 277 -16.64 -9.42 29.87
N ARG A 278 -15.86 -9.81 30.87
CA ARG A 278 -15.69 -9.03 32.09
C ARG A 278 -14.62 -7.95 31.91
N MET A 279 -14.99 -6.71 32.24
CA MET A 279 -14.12 -5.54 32.17
C MET A 279 -13.89 -4.94 33.56
N VAL A 280 -12.70 -4.38 33.79
CA VAL A 280 -12.43 -3.45 34.89
C VAL A 280 -12.86 -2.04 34.50
N SER A 281 -12.57 -1.65 33.26
CA SER A 281 -13.00 -0.38 32.66
C SER A 281 -13.34 -0.60 31.19
N TYR A 282 -14.46 -0.03 30.76
CA TYR A 282 -14.87 -0.06 29.36
C TYR A 282 -14.05 0.95 28.53
N PHE A 283 -14.12 0.81 27.21
CA PHE A 283 -13.44 1.74 26.31
C PHE A 283 -14.19 3.07 26.29
N GLU A 284 -13.49 4.18 26.52
CA GLU A 284 -14.10 5.52 26.56
C GLU A 284 -13.33 6.50 25.67
N PRO A 285 -14.01 7.49 25.05
CA PRO A 285 -13.34 8.58 24.35
C PRO A 285 -12.42 9.37 25.26
N ASN A 286 -11.26 9.74 24.74
CA ASN A 286 -10.30 10.57 25.47
C ASN A 286 -9.56 11.49 24.50
N ALA A 287 -9.84 12.80 24.57
CA ALA A 287 -9.24 13.80 23.70
C ALA A 287 -7.70 13.85 23.80
N SER A 288 -7.09 13.43 24.91
CA SER A 288 -5.63 13.38 25.04
C SER A 288 -4.97 12.24 24.27
N LEU A 289 -5.76 11.23 23.88
CA LEU A 289 -5.33 10.08 23.07
C LEU A 289 -5.60 10.31 21.58
N CYS A 290 -5.68 11.58 21.20
CA CYS A 290 -5.94 12.02 19.86
C CYS A 290 -4.84 12.94 19.37
N SER A 291 -4.44 12.73 18.12
CA SER A 291 -3.57 13.62 17.35
C SER A 291 -4.03 13.66 15.91
N GLY A 292 -3.41 14.54 15.11
CA GLY A 292 -3.75 14.64 13.68
C GLY A 292 -3.52 13.35 12.89
N LEU A 293 -2.70 12.41 13.36
CA LEU A 293 -2.39 11.15 12.66
C LEU A 293 -2.80 9.90 13.43
N GLU A 294 -3.32 10.04 14.65
CA GLU A 294 -3.55 8.92 15.54
C GLU A 294 -4.77 9.17 16.43
N VAL A 295 -5.64 8.17 16.53
CA VAL A 295 -6.80 8.15 17.42
C VAL A 295 -6.77 6.86 18.22
N SER A 296 -6.81 6.95 19.55
CA SER A 296 -6.86 5.77 20.40
C SER A 296 -8.02 5.80 21.39
N VAL A 297 -8.56 4.63 21.72
CA VAL A 297 -9.46 4.40 22.86
C VAL A 297 -8.93 3.23 23.69
N CYS A 298 -8.96 3.34 25.01
CA CYS A 298 -8.39 2.33 25.90
C CYS A 298 -9.43 1.78 26.88
N GLY A 299 -9.31 0.50 27.20
CA GLY A 299 -10.12 -0.20 28.20
C GLY A 299 -9.25 -1.22 28.95
N THR A 300 -9.77 -1.76 30.05
CA THR A 300 -9.06 -2.76 30.85
C THR A 300 -9.93 -3.99 31.06
N PHE A 301 -9.48 -5.14 30.57
CA PHE A 301 -10.11 -6.43 30.80
C PHE A 301 -9.87 -6.90 32.24
N PHE A 302 -10.84 -7.67 32.77
CA PHE A 302 -10.72 -8.27 34.10
C PHE A 302 -9.51 -9.22 34.20
N SER A 303 -9.22 -9.96 33.13
CA SER A 303 -8.05 -10.83 33.04
C SER A 303 -7.57 -11.00 31.59
N TYR A 304 -6.37 -11.54 31.41
CA TYR A 304 -5.83 -11.94 30.10
C TYR A 304 -6.76 -12.90 29.35
N LEU A 305 -7.37 -13.87 30.06
CA LEU A 305 -8.26 -14.86 29.44
C LEU A 305 -9.55 -14.23 28.89
N ASP A 306 -10.08 -13.22 29.58
CA ASP A 306 -11.25 -12.47 29.10
C ASP A 306 -10.92 -11.78 27.77
N ALA A 307 -9.72 -11.18 27.65
CA ALA A 307 -9.26 -10.56 26.41
C ALA A 307 -8.99 -11.59 25.29
N GLU A 308 -8.28 -12.67 25.60
CA GLU A 308 -7.98 -13.74 24.64
C GLU A 308 -9.26 -14.30 24.03
N SER A 309 -10.28 -14.56 24.86
CA SER A 309 -11.59 -15.06 24.41
C SER A 309 -12.35 -14.07 23.51
N PHE A 310 -12.01 -12.78 23.55
CA PHE A 310 -12.62 -11.73 22.75
C PHE A 310 -11.93 -11.51 21.39
N THR A 311 -10.72 -12.06 21.18
CA THR A 311 -9.87 -11.80 20.00
C THR A 311 -10.62 -11.96 18.68
N THR A 312 -11.31 -13.09 18.45
CA THR A 312 -12.04 -13.32 17.18
C THR A 312 -13.17 -12.32 16.95
N THR A 313 -13.82 -11.83 18.02
CA THR A 313 -14.86 -10.80 17.90
C THR A 313 -14.22 -9.45 17.54
N ALA A 314 -13.09 -9.12 18.18
CA ALA A 314 -12.34 -7.91 17.84
C ALA A 314 -11.82 -7.92 16.40
N GLU A 315 -11.34 -9.06 15.89
CA GLU A 315 -10.92 -9.21 14.49
C GLU A 315 -12.06 -8.93 13.50
N GLN A 316 -13.30 -9.34 13.81
CA GLN A 316 -14.47 -9.06 12.97
C GLN A 316 -14.81 -7.57 12.93
N LEU A 317 -14.51 -6.82 14.00
CA LEU A 317 -14.75 -5.38 14.09
C LEU A 317 -13.67 -4.53 13.40
N LEU A 318 -12.50 -5.09 13.07
CA LEU A 318 -11.40 -4.34 12.42
C LEU A 318 -11.84 -3.61 11.15
N SER A 319 -12.64 -4.26 10.30
CA SER A 319 -13.13 -3.66 9.05
C SER A 319 -14.00 -2.42 9.29
N PHE A 320 -14.83 -2.45 10.34
CA PHE A 320 -15.63 -1.32 10.77
C PHE A 320 -14.74 -0.21 11.35
N TRP A 321 -13.84 -0.52 12.28
CA TRP A 321 -12.94 0.48 12.87
C TRP A 321 -12.05 1.17 11.84
N ILE A 322 -11.57 0.42 10.84
CA ILE A 322 -10.81 0.96 9.72
C ILE A 322 -11.68 1.91 8.88
N SER A 323 -12.94 1.56 8.61
CA SER A 323 -13.85 2.44 7.88
C SER A 323 -14.16 3.72 8.67
N GLU A 324 -14.36 3.62 9.98
CA GLU A 324 -14.53 4.78 10.86
C GLU A 324 -13.28 5.67 10.87
N ALA A 325 -12.10 5.08 11.03
CA ALA A 325 -10.82 5.79 10.97
C ALA A 325 -10.59 6.46 9.60
N ALA A 326 -11.10 5.87 8.53
CA ALA A 326 -11.06 6.44 7.20
C ALA A 326 -12.11 7.54 6.98
N GLY A 327 -13.00 7.83 7.94
CA GLY A 327 -14.13 8.75 7.73
C GLY A 327 -15.17 8.22 6.73
N GLY A 328 -15.26 6.89 6.61
CA GLY A 328 -16.10 6.19 5.64
C GLY A 328 -15.28 5.38 4.65
N ASN A 329 -15.28 5.79 3.38
CA ASN A 329 -14.59 5.08 2.31
C ASN A 329 -13.10 5.45 2.28
N VAL A 330 -12.20 4.46 2.44
CA VAL A 330 -10.74 4.64 2.33
C VAL A 330 -10.30 5.30 1.02
N CYS A 331 -11.07 5.13 -0.05
CA CYS A 331 -10.79 5.70 -1.36
C CYS A 331 -11.31 7.11 -1.57
N GLN A 332 -11.61 7.83 -0.50
CA GLN A 332 -11.83 9.26 -0.61
C GLN A 332 -10.55 10.01 -1.01
N PRO A 333 -10.69 11.16 -1.71
CA PRO A 333 -9.54 11.94 -2.20
C PRO A 333 -8.53 12.38 -1.14
N GLU A 334 -8.96 12.66 0.09
CA GLU A 334 -8.08 13.07 1.20
C GLU A 334 -7.08 11.98 1.60
N LEU A 335 -7.46 10.72 1.43
CA LEU A 335 -6.65 9.57 1.78
C LEU A 335 -5.84 9.06 0.57
N GLU A 336 -5.70 9.86 -0.48
CA GLU A 336 -4.85 9.51 -1.62
C GLU A 336 -3.40 9.32 -1.19
N GLY A 337 -2.90 8.08 -1.34
CA GLY A 337 -1.55 7.70 -0.92
C GLY A 337 -1.41 7.32 0.57
N TYR A 338 -2.46 7.50 1.38
CA TYR A 338 -2.45 7.11 2.79
C TYR A 338 -2.70 5.62 2.98
N ILE A 339 -2.15 5.07 4.07
CA ILE A 339 -2.57 3.79 4.64
C ILE A 339 -3.29 4.07 5.96
N VAL A 340 -4.49 3.53 6.11
CA VAL A 340 -5.24 3.57 7.36
C VAL A 340 -4.99 2.25 8.08
N THR A 341 -4.47 2.31 9.29
CA THR A 341 -4.19 1.12 10.10
C THR A 341 -4.99 1.19 11.40
N VAL A 342 -5.51 0.05 11.85
CA VAL A 342 -6.05 -0.09 13.21
C VAL A 342 -5.33 -1.25 13.85
N SER A 343 -4.76 -1.04 15.04
CA SER A 343 -4.11 -2.09 15.80
C SER A 343 -4.28 -1.88 17.30
N THR A 344 -4.11 -2.95 18.04
CA THR A 344 -3.82 -2.87 19.48
C THR A 344 -2.30 -2.82 19.69
N GLY A 345 -1.85 -2.17 20.76
CA GLY A 345 -0.40 -2.01 21.02
C GLY A 345 0.37 -3.34 21.13
N ASP A 346 1.67 -3.29 20.85
CA ASP A 346 2.56 -4.47 20.71
C ASP A 346 2.71 -5.32 21.99
N SER A 347 2.29 -4.81 23.15
CA SER A 347 2.28 -5.51 24.44
C SER A 347 0.87 -5.94 24.91
N SER A 348 -0.15 -5.82 24.06
CA SER A 348 -1.53 -6.05 24.45
C SER A 348 -1.88 -7.54 24.47
N CYS A 349 -2.70 -7.95 25.45
CA CYS A 349 -3.28 -9.29 25.52
C CYS A 349 -4.39 -9.55 24.49
N LEU A 350 -4.69 -8.57 23.63
CA LEU A 350 -5.70 -8.65 22.58
C LEU A 350 -5.03 -8.27 21.25
N PRO A 351 -4.17 -9.12 20.67
CA PRO A 351 -3.39 -8.77 19.49
C PRO A 351 -4.29 -8.78 18.25
N VAL A 352 -4.72 -7.61 17.81
CA VAL A 352 -5.47 -7.44 16.56
C VAL A 352 -4.84 -6.33 15.75
N SER A 353 -4.71 -6.53 14.44
CA SER A 353 -4.25 -5.49 13.53
C SER A 353 -4.87 -5.66 12.16
N GLY A 354 -5.15 -4.53 11.53
CA GLY A 354 -5.65 -4.46 10.17
C GLY A 354 -5.17 -3.18 9.51
N SER A 355 -5.01 -3.23 8.19
CA SER A 355 -4.62 -2.08 7.41
C SER A 355 -5.31 -2.09 6.07
N ILE A 356 -5.66 -0.92 5.58
CA ILE A 356 -6.16 -0.73 4.23
C ILE A 356 -5.50 0.49 3.61
N SER A 357 -5.26 0.44 2.31
CA SER A 357 -4.90 1.60 1.52
C SER A 357 -5.82 1.65 0.31
N CYS A 358 -6.01 2.84 -0.24
CA CYS A 358 -6.73 2.97 -1.48
C CYS A 358 -5.80 2.69 -2.66
N SER A 359 -5.86 1.47 -3.18
CA SER A 359 -5.23 1.10 -4.46
C SER A 359 -6.27 1.19 -5.57
N LEU A 360 -6.17 2.22 -6.42
CA LEU A 360 -7.03 2.39 -7.58
C LEU A 360 -6.26 2.06 -8.86
N PRO A 361 -6.89 1.38 -9.83
CA PRO A 361 -6.27 1.17 -11.13
C PRO A 361 -5.91 2.52 -11.76
N PHE A 362 -4.75 2.56 -12.42
CA PHE A 362 -4.30 3.76 -13.12
C PHE A 362 -5.28 4.12 -14.23
N THR A 363 -5.76 5.36 -14.23
CA THR A 363 -6.59 5.90 -15.31
C THR A 363 -5.65 6.54 -16.33
N PRO A 364 -5.67 6.15 -17.62
CA PRO A 364 -4.81 6.73 -18.66
C PRO A 364 -5.24 8.17 -18.99
N PHE A 365 -4.88 9.08 -18.10
CA PHE A 365 -5.15 10.51 -18.12
C PHE A 365 -4.02 11.23 -17.36
N PRO A 366 -3.55 12.40 -17.83
CA PRO A 366 -3.84 13.01 -19.12
C PRO A 366 -3.22 12.21 -20.27
N ASN A 367 -3.77 12.34 -21.49
CA ASN A 367 -3.33 11.56 -22.67
C ASN A 367 -2.05 12.15 -23.32
N CYS A 368 -1.08 12.57 -22.50
CA CYS A 368 0.18 13.15 -22.95
C CYS A 368 1.36 12.63 -22.14
N THR A 369 2.54 12.60 -22.76
CA THR A 369 3.81 12.27 -22.09
C THR A 369 4.25 13.45 -21.23
N CYS A 370 3.93 13.39 -19.95
CA CYS A 370 4.32 14.39 -18.96
C CYS A 370 4.49 13.70 -17.60
N ASN A 371 5.26 14.32 -16.70
CA ASN A 371 5.40 13.77 -15.36
C ASN A 371 4.11 14.01 -14.57
N THR A 372 3.49 12.92 -14.09
CA THR A 372 2.20 12.96 -13.37
C THR A 372 2.36 12.90 -11.85
N SER A 373 3.60 12.88 -11.36
CA SER A 373 3.89 12.78 -9.92
C SER A 373 3.35 13.99 -9.18
N GLN A 374 2.62 13.75 -8.10
CA GLN A 374 2.14 14.81 -7.22
C GLN A 374 3.32 15.56 -6.58
N GLY A 375 3.20 16.88 -6.45
CA GLY A 375 4.17 17.73 -5.75
C GLY A 375 5.35 18.20 -6.61
N ILE A 376 5.31 17.93 -7.92
CA ILE A 376 6.30 18.42 -8.89
C ILE A 376 5.96 19.81 -9.47
N LEU A 377 4.79 20.34 -9.16
CA LEU A 377 4.39 21.70 -9.49
C LEU A 377 3.89 22.40 -8.23
N PRO A 378 4.02 23.74 -8.15
CA PRO A 378 3.52 24.48 -7.01
C PRO A 378 1.99 24.49 -6.94
N PHE A 379 1.25 24.03 -7.96
CA PHE A 379 -0.21 24.16 -8.04
C PHE A 379 -0.92 22.86 -7.69
N LEU A 380 -1.69 22.88 -6.60
CA LEU A 380 -2.45 21.72 -6.13
C LEU A 380 -3.95 21.94 -6.34
N VAL A 381 -4.64 20.92 -6.86
CA VAL A 381 -6.11 20.87 -6.82
C VAL A 381 -6.54 20.20 -5.51
N GLN A 382 -7.41 20.89 -4.78
CA GLN A 382 -7.86 20.45 -3.47
C GLN A 382 -8.68 19.14 -3.56
N PRO A 383 -8.65 18.30 -2.51
CA PRO A 383 -9.35 17.00 -2.50
C PRO A 383 -10.87 17.11 -2.65
N ARG A 384 -11.44 18.30 -2.48
CA ARG A 384 -12.87 18.53 -2.63
C ARG A 384 -13.20 19.65 -3.62
N TYR A 385 -14.26 19.42 -4.38
CA TYR A 385 -14.96 20.43 -5.16
C TYR A 385 -16.37 20.60 -4.59
N TYR A 386 -16.96 21.77 -4.79
CA TYR A 386 -18.27 22.11 -4.22
C TYR A 386 -19.14 22.86 -5.21
N PRO A 387 -20.47 22.69 -5.14
CA PRO A 387 -21.39 23.46 -5.94
C PRO A 387 -21.53 24.87 -5.34
N LEU A 388 -21.38 25.90 -6.15
CA LEU A 388 -21.77 27.25 -5.74
C LEU A 388 -23.29 27.41 -5.80
N PRO A 389 -23.88 28.18 -4.88
CA PRO A 389 -25.29 28.57 -4.97
C PRO A 389 -25.55 29.22 -6.33
N SER A 390 -26.34 28.56 -7.17
CA SER A 390 -26.58 29.05 -8.50
C SER A 390 -27.51 30.26 -8.47
N VAL A 391 -27.06 31.39 -9.01
CA VAL A 391 -27.94 32.53 -9.33
C VAL A 391 -28.86 32.17 -10.48
N ASN A 392 -28.44 31.23 -11.34
CA ASN A 392 -29.16 30.84 -12.53
C ASN A 392 -29.95 29.54 -12.29
N LYS A 393 -31.27 29.59 -12.48
CA LYS A 393 -32.12 28.42 -12.29
C LYS A 393 -31.76 27.24 -13.22
N THR A 394 -31.05 27.48 -14.32
CA THR A 394 -30.76 26.50 -15.38
C THR A 394 -29.38 25.83 -15.29
N THR A 395 -28.44 26.35 -14.50
CA THR A 395 -27.07 25.81 -14.39
C THR A 395 -26.63 25.67 -12.93
N ILE A 396 -25.57 24.91 -12.68
CA ILE A 396 -24.86 24.80 -11.40
C ILE A 396 -23.36 24.96 -11.71
N GLU A 397 -22.66 25.75 -10.90
CA GLU A 397 -21.21 25.90 -10.99
C GLU A 397 -20.56 24.98 -9.96
N TYR A 398 -19.65 24.11 -10.39
CA TYR A 398 -18.87 23.26 -9.48
C TYR A 398 -17.43 23.72 -9.47
N CYS A 399 -16.94 24.13 -8.31
CA CYS A 399 -15.68 24.83 -8.16
C CYS A 399 -14.61 23.95 -7.52
N PHE A 400 -13.45 23.95 -8.16
CA PHE A 400 -12.24 23.29 -7.73
C PHE A 400 -11.33 24.36 -7.15
N LEU A 401 -11.02 24.25 -5.85
CA LEU A 401 -10.10 25.17 -5.19
C LEU A 401 -8.67 24.78 -5.54
N VAL A 402 -7.87 25.79 -5.89
CA VAL A 402 -6.43 25.65 -6.13
C VAL A 402 -5.70 26.22 -4.93
N SER A 403 -4.68 25.51 -4.47
CA SER A 403 -3.71 26.03 -3.48
C SER A 403 -2.31 25.94 -4.05
N THR A 404 -1.36 26.58 -3.35
CA THR A 404 0.05 26.46 -3.72
C THR A 404 0.92 25.92 -2.61
N ILE A 405 1.96 25.16 -2.99
CA ILE A 405 3.08 24.79 -2.11
C ILE A 405 4.28 25.67 -2.38
N THR A 406 5.16 25.79 -1.39
CA THR A 406 6.41 26.55 -1.50
C THR A 406 7.45 25.79 -2.33
N GLU A 407 8.44 26.52 -2.86
CA GLU A 407 9.49 25.93 -3.69
C GLU A 407 10.29 24.83 -2.96
N GLN A 408 10.46 24.98 -1.64
CA GLN A 408 11.18 24.03 -0.80
C GLN A 408 10.41 22.71 -0.59
N GLU A 409 9.09 22.73 -0.81
CA GLU A 409 8.20 21.56 -0.70
C GLU A 409 8.02 20.84 -2.03
N ILE A 410 8.47 21.45 -3.14
CA ILE A 410 8.46 20.80 -4.46
C ILE A 410 9.50 19.70 -4.46
N VAL A 411 9.07 18.49 -4.79
CA VAL A 411 9.97 17.33 -4.86
C VAL A 411 10.88 17.53 -6.06
N PRO A 412 12.22 17.49 -5.89
CA PRO A 412 13.15 17.79 -6.97
C PRO A 412 13.00 16.73 -8.05
N SER A 413 12.30 17.13 -9.10
CA SER A 413 12.28 16.51 -10.42
C SER A 413 12.43 17.66 -11.41
N THR A 414 12.74 17.37 -12.67
CA THR A 414 13.01 18.35 -13.74
C THR A 414 11.79 19.21 -14.14
N CYS A 415 10.81 19.32 -13.25
CA CYS A 415 9.48 19.87 -13.45
C CYS A 415 9.25 21.10 -12.57
N GLY A 416 8.87 22.22 -13.20
CA GLY A 416 8.59 23.50 -12.54
C GLY A 416 9.84 24.29 -12.17
N VAL A 417 10.00 25.48 -12.75
CA VAL A 417 10.92 26.50 -12.21
C VAL A 417 10.17 27.33 -11.17
N ALA A 418 10.89 27.90 -10.20
CA ALA A 418 10.35 28.90 -9.29
C ALA A 418 9.61 29.99 -10.09
N ASN A 419 8.33 30.24 -9.75
CA ASN A 419 7.45 31.22 -10.40
C ASN A 419 6.88 30.82 -11.77
N ASP A 420 6.81 29.54 -12.12
CA ASP A 420 5.99 29.11 -13.27
C ASP A 420 4.51 29.49 -13.07
N ASN A 421 3.75 29.58 -14.15
CA ASN A 421 2.34 29.90 -14.15
C ASN A 421 1.48 28.65 -14.32
N LEU A 422 0.30 28.66 -13.70
CA LEU A 422 -0.75 27.68 -13.97
C LEU A 422 -1.41 28.06 -15.30
N THR A 423 -1.06 27.35 -16.37
CA THR A 423 -1.55 27.69 -17.72
C THR A 423 -2.81 26.94 -18.11
N LYS A 424 -3.02 25.76 -17.52
CA LYS A 424 -4.13 24.89 -17.85
C LYS A 424 -4.46 23.93 -16.70
N ILE A 425 -5.76 23.65 -16.56
CA ILE A 425 -6.26 22.50 -15.82
C ILE A 425 -7.03 21.62 -16.81
N GLU A 426 -6.80 20.31 -16.76
CA GLU A 426 -7.59 19.33 -17.48
C GLU A 426 -8.35 18.42 -16.52
N TRP A 427 -9.52 17.94 -16.93
CA TRP A 427 -10.27 16.90 -16.20
C TRP A 427 -10.51 15.68 -17.07
N TYR A 428 -10.48 14.51 -16.44
CA TYR A 428 -10.94 13.27 -17.06
C TYR A 428 -12.47 13.26 -17.07
N ALA A 429 -13.05 13.50 -18.25
CA ALA A 429 -14.44 13.88 -18.39
C ALA A 429 -15.13 13.21 -19.59
N ASN A 430 -16.40 12.88 -19.38
CA ASN A 430 -17.27 12.23 -20.34
C ASN A 430 -17.63 13.19 -21.49
N GLN A 431 -16.98 13.01 -22.64
CA GLN A 431 -17.22 13.84 -23.82
C GLN A 431 -18.66 13.75 -24.35
N ASN A 432 -19.40 12.68 -24.05
CA ASN A 432 -20.80 12.54 -24.47
C ASN A 432 -21.73 13.55 -23.81
N VAL A 433 -21.32 14.14 -22.68
CA VAL A 433 -22.08 15.21 -22.01
C VAL A 433 -21.51 16.60 -22.29
N SER A 434 -20.65 16.75 -23.29
CA SER A 434 -19.97 18.03 -23.59
C SER A 434 -20.91 19.21 -23.84
N SER A 435 -22.05 18.98 -24.50
CA SER A 435 -23.07 20.01 -24.76
C SER A 435 -23.78 20.51 -23.49
N TRP A 436 -23.66 19.78 -22.38
CA TRP A 436 -24.19 20.15 -21.06
C TRP A 436 -23.25 21.06 -20.29
N ILE A 437 -21.98 21.20 -20.71
CA ILE A 437 -21.07 22.18 -20.14
C ILE A 437 -21.27 23.51 -20.85
N LYS A 438 -21.70 24.53 -20.10
CA LYS A 438 -21.96 25.86 -20.65
C LYS A 438 -20.70 26.71 -20.76
N GLY A 439 -19.75 26.50 -19.85
CA GLY A 439 -18.49 27.23 -19.83
C GLY A 439 -17.69 26.91 -18.57
N ILE A 440 -16.57 27.61 -18.43
CA ILE A 440 -15.68 27.51 -17.28
C ILE A 440 -15.50 28.93 -16.74
N ASN A 441 -15.76 29.15 -15.46
CA ASN A 441 -15.52 30.43 -14.80
C ASN A 441 -14.24 30.31 -13.96
N LEU A 442 -13.40 31.34 -14.03
CA LEU A 442 -12.15 31.45 -13.31
C LEU A 442 -12.30 32.56 -12.27
N TYR A 443 -12.05 32.24 -11.01
CA TYR A 443 -12.06 33.18 -9.89
C TYR A 443 -10.66 33.20 -9.28
N PRO A 444 -9.72 34.04 -9.77
CA PRO A 444 -8.41 34.13 -9.16
C PRO A 444 -8.51 34.70 -7.75
N ALA A 445 -7.59 34.34 -6.86
CA ALA A 445 -7.54 34.91 -5.51
C ALA A 445 -7.30 36.43 -5.52
N VAL A 446 -6.54 36.89 -6.52
CA VAL A 446 -6.27 38.31 -6.78
C VAL A 446 -6.54 38.62 -8.25
N GLY A 447 -7.33 39.67 -8.51
CA GLY A 447 -7.71 40.11 -9.86
C GLY A 447 -9.20 39.90 -10.15
N ASN A 448 -9.57 40.04 -11.42
CA ASN A 448 -10.96 39.96 -11.85
C ASN A 448 -11.33 38.53 -12.28
N PRO A 449 -12.56 38.07 -11.97
CA PRO A 449 -13.08 36.83 -12.54
C PRO A 449 -13.12 36.89 -14.07
N THR A 450 -12.84 35.76 -14.71
CA THR A 450 -12.91 35.63 -16.18
C THR A 450 -13.73 34.40 -16.56
N LYS A 451 -14.32 34.43 -17.76
CA LYS A 451 -15.09 33.32 -18.29
C LYS A 451 -14.40 32.76 -19.53
N LEU A 452 -14.19 31.45 -19.53
CA LEU A 452 -13.69 30.68 -20.65
C LEU A 452 -14.82 29.85 -21.28
N SER A 453 -14.73 29.66 -22.58
CA SER A 453 -15.53 28.65 -23.28
C SER A 453 -15.07 27.25 -22.86
N ALA A 454 -16.00 26.30 -22.79
CA ALA A 454 -15.65 24.91 -22.57
C ALA A 454 -14.81 24.39 -23.75
N SER A 455 -13.58 23.97 -23.48
CA SER A 455 -12.65 23.42 -24.47
C SER A 455 -12.42 21.94 -24.21
N TRP A 456 -12.31 21.14 -25.26
CA TRP A 456 -12.17 19.68 -25.17
C TRP A 456 -10.91 19.19 -25.90
N GLY A 457 -10.39 18.05 -25.45
CA GLY A 457 -9.38 17.29 -26.18
C GLY A 457 -9.92 16.68 -27.47
N ALA A 458 -9.07 15.94 -28.18
CA ALA A 458 -9.51 15.22 -29.37
C ALA A 458 -10.63 14.22 -28.99
N ALA A 459 -11.47 13.85 -29.97
CA ALA A 459 -12.51 12.87 -29.73
C ALA A 459 -11.90 11.56 -29.19
N GLY A 460 -12.47 11.01 -28.12
CA GLY A 460 -11.99 9.80 -27.46
C GLY A 460 -10.89 9.99 -26.42
N THR A 461 -10.35 11.20 -26.22
CA THR A 461 -9.36 11.46 -25.16
C THR A 461 -10.01 11.73 -23.80
N TYR A 462 -11.33 11.94 -23.76
CA TYR A 462 -12.09 12.21 -22.55
C TYR A 462 -11.50 13.35 -21.69
N THR A 463 -11.11 14.44 -22.36
CA THR A 463 -10.39 15.55 -21.72
C THR A 463 -11.20 16.84 -21.81
N LEU A 464 -11.69 17.36 -20.68
CA LEU A 464 -12.19 18.74 -20.57
C LEU A 464 -11.03 19.65 -20.18
N LYS A 465 -10.98 20.87 -20.72
CA LYS A 465 -9.85 21.79 -20.55
C LYS A 465 -10.31 23.19 -20.14
N ALA A 466 -9.68 23.71 -19.10
CA ALA A 466 -9.64 25.14 -18.78
C ALA A 466 -8.32 25.70 -19.29
N THR A 467 -8.34 26.42 -20.41
CA THR A 467 -7.15 27.04 -21.00
C THR A 467 -7.54 28.20 -21.93
N PRO A 468 -6.77 29.30 -21.97
CA PRO A 468 -5.63 29.62 -21.10
C PRO A 468 -6.09 30.13 -19.72
N ILE A 469 -5.46 29.65 -18.64
CA ILE A 469 -5.66 30.17 -17.27
C ILE A 469 -4.65 31.28 -16.96
N ASN A 470 -3.36 31.02 -17.19
CA ASN A 470 -2.23 31.93 -17.00
C ASN A 470 -2.19 32.62 -15.62
N TRP A 471 -2.44 31.86 -14.56
CA TRP A 471 -2.37 32.37 -13.19
C TRP A 471 -0.95 32.29 -12.63
N THR A 472 -0.50 33.36 -11.99
CA THR A 472 0.68 33.32 -11.11
C THR A 472 0.37 32.51 -9.85
N PRO A 473 1.39 32.07 -9.07
CA PRO A 473 1.17 31.44 -7.76
C PRO A 473 0.25 32.26 -6.84
N ALA A 474 0.39 33.59 -6.82
CA ALA A 474 -0.46 34.46 -6.01
C ALA A 474 -1.93 34.48 -6.47
N GLN A 475 -2.21 34.35 -7.77
CA GLN A 475 -3.57 34.27 -8.29
C GLN A 475 -4.17 32.88 -8.08
N ALA A 476 -3.35 31.84 -8.14
CA ALA A 476 -3.76 30.45 -7.98
C ALA A 476 -4.04 30.09 -6.52
N ASN A 477 -3.28 30.62 -5.56
CA ASN A 477 -3.44 30.27 -4.15
C ASN A 477 -4.74 30.80 -3.55
N GLY A 478 -5.74 29.93 -3.38
CA GLY A 478 -7.10 30.31 -3.01
C GLY A 478 -8.01 30.62 -4.20
N GLY A 479 -7.49 30.52 -5.43
CA GLY A 479 -8.27 30.70 -6.65
C GLY A 479 -9.16 29.48 -6.93
N MET A 480 -10.30 29.71 -7.60
CA MET A 480 -11.25 28.65 -7.95
C MET A 480 -11.42 28.55 -9.45
N VAL A 481 -11.37 27.32 -9.96
CA VAL A 481 -11.72 27.02 -11.35
C VAL A 481 -13.04 26.26 -11.35
N CYS A 482 -14.07 26.82 -11.97
CA CYS A 482 -15.43 26.33 -11.85
C CYS A 482 -16.02 25.89 -13.18
N ILE A 483 -16.59 24.68 -13.22
CA ILE A 483 -17.28 24.14 -14.39
C ILE A 483 -18.77 24.49 -14.28
N GLU A 484 -19.31 25.24 -15.25
CA GLU A 484 -20.73 25.57 -15.32
C GLU A 484 -21.49 24.45 -16.07
N VAL A 485 -22.25 23.65 -15.35
CA VAL A 485 -23.01 22.50 -15.87
C VAL A 485 -24.50 22.85 -15.96
N LYS A 486 -25.12 22.55 -17.10
CA LYS A 486 -26.57 22.72 -17.33
C LYS A 486 -27.35 21.61 -16.64
N LYS A 487 -28.46 21.97 -15.99
CA LYS A 487 -29.41 21.01 -15.41
C LYS A 487 -30.15 20.25 -16.51
N PRO A 488 -30.52 18.97 -16.30
CA PRO A 488 -30.49 18.23 -15.03
C PRO A 488 -29.15 17.55 -14.73
N LYS A 489 -28.12 17.71 -15.58
CA LYS A 489 -26.82 17.07 -15.38
C LYS A 489 -26.07 17.69 -14.20
N SER A 490 -25.29 16.85 -13.52
CA SER A 490 -24.40 17.22 -12.42
C SER A 490 -22.94 17.05 -12.84
N LEU A 491 -22.01 17.40 -11.95
CA LEU A 491 -20.60 17.12 -12.19
C LEU A 491 -20.28 15.61 -12.15
N GLU A 492 -21.08 14.82 -11.43
CA GLU A 492 -20.94 13.36 -11.42
C GLU A 492 -21.22 12.74 -12.80
N ASP A 493 -22.14 13.32 -13.59
CA ASP A 493 -22.35 12.90 -14.98
C ASP A 493 -21.18 13.27 -15.90
N VAL A 494 -20.43 14.33 -15.54
CA VAL A 494 -19.34 14.89 -16.33
C VAL A 494 -18.03 14.17 -16.05
N CYS A 495 -17.71 13.91 -14.79
CA CYS A 495 -16.44 13.29 -14.42
C CYS A 495 -16.44 11.80 -14.69
N LEU A 496 -15.32 11.30 -15.20
CA LEU A 496 -15.06 9.88 -15.33
C LEU A 496 -14.12 9.43 -14.21
N GLY A 497 -14.27 8.19 -13.77
CA GLY A 497 -13.51 7.62 -12.66
C GLY A 497 -14.41 6.96 -11.63
N PHE A 498 -14.07 7.16 -10.35
CA PHE A 498 -14.87 6.68 -9.22
C PHE A 498 -16.15 7.51 -9.09
N SER A 499 -17.26 6.86 -8.71
CA SER A 499 -18.53 7.56 -8.47
C SER A 499 -18.32 8.71 -7.47
N GLY A 500 -18.86 9.88 -7.81
CA GLY A 500 -18.71 11.12 -7.05
C GLY A 500 -17.33 11.79 -7.11
N GLN A 501 -16.35 11.25 -7.86
CA GLN A 501 -15.00 11.79 -7.96
C GLN A 501 -14.62 12.25 -9.36
N CYS A 502 -13.67 13.17 -9.43
CA CYS A 502 -13.06 13.68 -10.64
C CYS A 502 -11.54 13.53 -10.55
N TYR A 503 -10.90 13.31 -11.69
CA TYR A 503 -9.46 13.46 -11.84
C TYR A 503 -9.18 14.82 -12.50
N ALA A 504 -8.29 15.59 -11.90
CA ALA A 504 -7.84 16.88 -12.43
C ALA A 504 -6.32 16.88 -12.57
N SER A 505 -5.79 17.46 -13.64
CA SER A 505 -4.35 17.62 -13.86
C SER A 505 -4.01 19.09 -14.10
N THR A 506 -3.00 19.60 -13.39
CA THR A 506 -2.51 20.98 -13.56
C THR A 506 -1.32 20.99 -14.49
N PHE A 507 -1.17 22.03 -15.29
CA PHE A 507 -0.07 22.14 -16.25
C PHE A 507 0.68 23.45 -16.08
N ASN A 508 2.00 23.34 -16.19
CA ASN A 508 2.92 24.46 -16.24
C ASN A 508 2.99 25.07 -17.65
N SER A 509 3.85 26.07 -17.85
CA SER A 509 3.95 26.76 -19.14
C SER A 509 4.45 25.87 -20.28
N ASN A 510 5.36 24.93 -19.99
CA ASN A 510 5.96 24.04 -20.98
C ASN A 510 5.16 22.76 -21.25
N LYS A 511 4.16 22.45 -20.41
CA LYS A 511 3.26 21.28 -20.50
C LYS A 511 3.97 19.92 -20.34
N ASP A 512 5.19 19.92 -19.84
CA ASP A 512 5.99 18.73 -19.51
C ASP A 512 5.64 18.13 -18.14
N CYS A 513 4.94 18.90 -17.30
CA CYS A 513 4.53 18.52 -15.96
C CYS A 513 3.02 18.59 -15.81
N CYS A 514 2.43 17.52 -15.29
CA CYS A 514 0.99 17.32 -15.29
C CYS A 514 0.50 16.52 -14.07
N PRO A 515 0.86 16.90 -12.83
CA PRO A 515 0.45 16.17 -11.64
C PRO A 515 -1.05 15.95 -11.62
N ILE A 516 -1.46 14.73 -11.25
CA ILE A 516 -2.86 14.32 -11.22
C ILE A 516 -3.36 14.34 -9.80
N TYR A 517 -4.54 14.91 -9.60
CA TYR A 517 -5.22 15.02 -8.32
C TYR A 517 -6.59 14.37 -8.42
N ARG A 518 -6.93 13.52 -7.44
CA ARG A 518 -8.31 13.14 -7.20
C ARG A 518 -9.01 14.20 -6.39
N THR A 519 -10.30 14.39 -6.68
CA THR A 519 -11.15 15.33 -5.97
C THR A 519 -12.60 14.83 -5.97
N GLY A 520 -13.33 15.11 -4.90
CA GLY A 520 -14.66 14.57 -4.63
C GLY A 520 -15.64 15.67 -4.27
N LEU A 521 -16.93 15.39 -4.42
CA LEU A 521 -17.97 16.34 -4.02
C LEU A 521 -17.92 16.56 -2.50
N THR A 522 -18.07 17.81 -2.07
CA THR A 522 -18.46 18.18 -0.70
C THR A 522 -19.67 19.11 -0.74
N ALA A 523 -20.53 18.98 0.27
CA ALA A 523 -21.65 19.88 0.49
C ALA A 523 -21.25 21.17 1.23
N LEU A 524 -20.07 21.18 1.86
CA LEU A 524 -19.59 22.32 2.65
C LEU A 524 -18.88 23.32 1.73
N LEU A 525 -19.42 24.53 1.63
CA LEU A 525 -18.69 25.65 1.05
C LEU A 525 -17.49 25.95 1.94
N PRO A 526 -16.26 26.04 1.40
CA PRO A 526 -15.14 26.42 2.22
C PRO A 526 -15.33 27.86 2.70
N VAL A 527 -14.80 28.17 3.88
CA VAL A 527 -14.75 29.53 4.43
C VAL A 527 -13.70 30.34 3.67
N VAL A 528 -13.82 30.43 2.36
CA VAL A 528 -13.06 31.35 1.53
C VAL A 528 -13.95 32.59 1.40
N GLY A 529 -13.39 33.77 1.70
CA GLY A 529 -14.11 35.03 1.72
C GLY A 529 -15.04 35.18 0.53
N ARG A 530 -16.22 35.77 0.73
CA ARG A 530 -17.24 35.95 -0.31
C ARG A 530 -16.61 36.58 -1.57
N HIS A 531 -16.27 35.75 -2.55
CA HIS A 531 -15.77 36.17 -3.86
C HIS A 531 -16.91 36.39 -4.87
N ARG A 532 -18.08 36.80 -4.36
CA ARG A 532 -19.17 37.35 -5.16
C ARG A 532 -19.48 38.76 -4.72
#